data_AF-A0A081NI18-F1
#
_entry.id   AF-A0A081NI18-F1
#
_cell.length_a   1.000
_cell.length_b   1.000
_cell.length_c   1.000
_cell.angle_alpha   90.00
_cell.angle_beta   90.00
_cell.angle_gamma   90.00
#
_symmetry.space_group_name_H-M   'P 1'
#
loop_
_entity.id
_entity.type
_entity.pdbx_description
1 polymer ?
#
loop_
_entity_poly.entity_id
_entity_poly.type
_entity_poly.pdbx_seq_one_letter_code
_entity_poly.pdbx_strand_id
1 'polypeptide(L)'
;MSLVAAIPVIGKVIDKLFPDANKAKAAKVELTEMLLSGELAELEQQASVVKAEAQGESWLQRNWRPMVMLIFTALVVCRWMGWSAPNLTEAVELKLFSIIQLGIGGYIASRGLEKVTRTWKG
;
A
#
# COMPACT_ATOMS: atom_id res chain seq x y z
N MET A 1 11.19 -13.53 -5.18
CA MET A 1 12.07 -13.48 -6.35
C MET A 1 13.14 -12.48 -6.00
N SER A 2 14.38 -12.93 -5.84
CA SER A 2 15.50 -12.04 -5.52
C SER A 2 15.62 -10.96 -6.58
N LEU A 3 16.14 -9.78 -6.23
CA LEU A 3 16.36 -8.70 -7.20
C LEU A 3 17.32 -9.17 -8.30
N VAL A 4 18.25 -10.05 -7.92
CA VAL A 4 19.17 -10.77 -8.82
C VAL A 4 18.43 -11.61 -9.88
N ALA A 5 17.34 -12.28 -9.52
CA ALA A 5 16.54 -13.07 -10.47
C ALA A 5 15.74 -12.20 -11.46
N ALA A 6 15.54 -10.92 -11.14
CA ALA A 6 14.84 -9.97 -12.02
C ALA A 6 15.76 -9.33 -13.08
N ILE A 7 17.08 -9.41 -12.93
CA ILE A 7 18.08 -8.84 -13.85
C ILE A 7 17.88 -9.23 -15.32
N PRO A 8 17.67 -10.52 -15.69
CA PRO A 8 17.44 -10.87 -17.10
C PRO A 8 16.11 -10.34 -17.65
N VAL A 9 15.12 -10.08 -16.78
CA VAL A 9 13.84 -9.47 -17.17
C VAL A 9 14.00 -7.97 -17.36
N ILE A 10 14.71 -7.30 -16.44
CA ILE A 10 15.05 -5.88 -16.52
C ILE A 10 15.91 -5.61 -17.78
N GLY A 11 16.88 -6.48 -18.08
CA GLY A 11 17.69 -6.40 -19.29
C GLY A 11 16.85 -6.44 -20.57
N LYS A 12 15.84 -7.33 -20.64
CA LYS A 12 14.91 -7.39 -21.79
C LYS A 12 14.01 -6.15 -21.91
N VAL A 13 13.67 -5.52 -20.79
CA VAL A 13 12.87 -4.28 -20.77
C VAL A 13 13.71 -3.09 -21.22
N ILE A 14 14.97 -3.02 -20.79
CA ILE A 14 15.94 -2.01 -21.24
C ILE A 14 16.14 -2.11 -22.76
N ASP A 15 16.32 -3.32 -23.29
CA ASP A 15 16.49 -3.54 -24.74
C ASP A 15 15.22 -3.18 -25.55
N LYS A 16 14.03 -3.23 -24.93
CA LYS A 16 12.76 -2.85 -25.58
C LYS A 16 12.47 -1.35 -25.54
N LEU A 17 12.95 -0.65 -24.50
CA LEU A 17 12.71 0.78 -24.29
C LEU A 17 13.81 1.66 -24.91
N PHE A 18 15.03 1.14 -25.04
CA PHE A 18 16.16 1.86 -25.63
C PHE A 18 16.70 1.13 -26.86
N PRO A 19 16.33 1.56 -28.08
CA PRO A 19 16.88 1.02 -29.33
C PRO A 19 18.35 1.43 -29.59
N ASP A 20 18.88 2.43 -28.87
CA ASP A 20 20.29 2.82 -28.91
C ASP A 20 21.18 1.87 -28.08
N ALA A 21 21.97 1.05 -28.78
CA ALA A 21 22.86 0.05 -28.18
C ALA A 21 23.85 0.61 -27.12
N ASN A 22 24.19 1.91 -27.19
CA ASN A 22 25.11 2.54 -26.24
C ASN A 22 24.45 2.83 -24.88
N LYS A 23 23.19 3.28 -24.84
CA LYS A 23 22.48 3.55 -23.59
C LYS A 23 22.06 2.26 -22.89
N ALA A 24 21.64 1.25 -23.65
CA ALA A 24 21.35 -0.08 -23.13
C ALA A 24 22.60 -0.76 -22.54
N LYS A 25 23.77 -0.59 -23.17
CA LYS A 25 25.05 -1.09 -22.62
C LYS A 25 25.48 -0.34 -21.36
N ALA A 26 25.36 0.99 -21.32
CA ALA A 26 25.68 1.77 -20.12
C ALA A 26 24.82 1.34 -18.92
N ALA A 27 23.51 1.20 -19.11
CA ALA A 27 22.60 0.73 -18.05
C ALA A 27 22.91 -0.72 -17.61
N LYS A 28 23.35 -1.60 -18.52
CA LYS A 28 23.79 -2.97 -18.18
C LYS A 28 25.11 -2.98 -17.41
N VAL A 29 26.04 -2.09 -17.74
CA VAL A 29 27.32 -1.93 -17.02
C VAL A 29 27.05 -1.43 -15.61
N GLU A 30 26.22 -0.40 -15.46
CA GLU A 30 25.83 0.16 -14.15
C GLU A 30 25.12 -0.89 -13.27
N LEU A 31 24.21 -1.69 -13.84
CA LEU A 31 23.60 -2.84 -13.15
C LEU A 31 24.61 -3.91 -12.74
N THR A 32 25.64 -4.14 -13.57
CA THR A 32 26.70 -5.12 -13.28
C THR A 32 27.67 -4.59 -12.22
N GLU A 33 27.89 -3.28 -12.19
CA GLU A 33 28.67 -2.59 -11.18
C GLU A 33 27.95 -2.60 -9.82
N MET A 34 26.65 -2.30 -9.78
CA MET A 34 25.81 -2.47 -8.57
C MET A 34 25.72 -3.92 -8.07
N LEU A 35 25.83 -4.89 -8.99
CA LEU A 35 25.94 -6.32 -8.66
C LEU A 35 27.30 -6.63 -8.00
N LEU A 36 28.39 -6.10 -8.55
CA LEU A 36 29.77 -6.31 -8.08
C LEU A 36 30.06 -5.56 -6.77
N SER A 37 29.48 -4.37 -6.59
CA SER A 37 29.61 -3.55 -5.38
C SER A 37 28.86 -4.14 -4.17
N GLY A 38 27.96 -5.10 -4.40
CA GLY A 38 27.11 -5.69 -3.36
C GLY A 38 25.93 -4.81 -2.95
N GLU A 39 25.76 -3.64 -3.55
CA GLU A 39 24.64 -2.72 -3.26
C GLU A 39 23.28 -3.37 -3.53
N LEU A 40 23.18 -4.26 -4.53
CA LEU A 40 21.95 -5.03 -4.76
C LEU A 40 21.64 -6.02 -3.64
N ALA A 41 22.66 -6.59 -2.98
CA ALA A 41 22.46 -7.49 -1.86
C ALA A 41 22.00 -6.72 -0.60
N GLU A 42 22.55 -5.52 -0.39
CA GLU A 42 22.12 -4.62 0.69
C GLU A 42 20.69 -4.11 0.46
N LEU A 43 20.37 -3.67 -0.76
CA LEU A 43 19.01 -3.31 -1.16
C LEU A 43 18.03 -4.47 -1.00
N GLU A 44 18.45 -5.69 -1.35
CA GLU A 44 17.62 -6.88 -1.17
C GLU A 44 17.39 -7.20 0.31
N GLN A 45 18.39 -7.03 1.17
CA GLN A 45 18.24 -7.18 2.62
C GLN A 45 17.29 -6.13 3.18
N GLN A 46 17.46 -4.85 2.84
CA GLN A 46 16.57 -3.77 3.28
C GLN A 46 15.13 -4.01 2.80
N ALA A 47 14.95 -4.38 1.54
CA ALA A 47 13.65 -4.75 0.99
C ALA A 47 13.05 -5.98 1.69
N SER A 48 13.88 -6.94 2.11
CA SER A 48 13.43 -8.11 2.86
C SER A 48 12.96 -7.74 4.27
N VAL A 49 13.62 -6.79 4.94
CA VAL A 49 13.22 -6.28 6.25
C VAL A 49 11.90 -5.52 6.14
N VAL A 50 11.79 -4.58 5.20
CA VAL A 50 10.54 -3.85 4.95
C VAL A 50 9.41 -4.80 4.56
N LYS A 51 9.72 -5.84 3.78
CA LYS A 51 8.75 -6.87 3.46
C LYS A 51 8.38 -7.70 4.68
N ALA A 52 9.32 -8.06 5.55
CA ALA A 52 9.04 -8.79 6.78
C ALA A 52 8.22 -7.95 7.78
N GLU A 53 8.46 -6.63 7.84
CA GLU A 53 7.66 -5.68 8.60
C GLU A 53 6.26 -5.50 8.02
N ALA A 54 6.14 -5.36 6.69
CA ALA A 54 4.87 -5.23 5.99
C ALA A 54 4.06 -6.55 5.96
N GLN A 55 4.76 -7.69 6.03
CA GLN A 55 4.17 -9.03 6.18
C GLN A 55 4.01 -9.44 7.65
N GLY A 56 4.44 -8.59 8.59
CA GLY A 56 4.37 -8.84 10.02
C GLY A 56 2.98 -9.31 10.40
N GLU A 57 2.87 -10.56 10.86
CA GLU A 57 1.61 -11.18 11.26
C GLU A 57 1.02 -10.58 12.55
N SER A 58 1.38 -9.35 12.92
CA SER A 58 0.83 -8.73 14.12
C SER A 58 -0.69 -8.70 13.99
N TRP A 59 -1.38 -9.38 14.90
CA TRP A 59 -2.83 -9.44 14.94
C TRP A 59 -3.45 -8.04 14.86
N LEU A 60 -2.79 -7.04 15.45
CA LEU A 60 -3.19 -5.65 15.40
C LEU A 60 -3.13 -5.05 13.98
N GLN A 61 -2.08 -5.35 13.20
CA GLN A 61 -1.93 -4.90 11.81
C GLN A 61 -2.90 -5.59 10.84
N ARG A 62 -3.41 -6.77 11.17
CA ARG A 62 -4.47 -7.44 10.39
C ARG A 62 -5.85 -6.90 10.72
N ASN A 63 -6.07 -6.58 12.00
CA ASN A 63 -7.39 -6.22 12.50
C ASN A 63 -7.61 -4.70 12.64
N TRP A 64 -6.61 -3.84 12.41
CA TRP A 64 -6.80 -2.38 12.60
C TRP A 64 -7.94 -1.82 11.75
N ARG A 65 -8.11 -2.30 10.51
CA ARG A 65 -9.19 -1.85 9.62
C ARG A 65 -10.58 -2.27 10.14
N PRO A 66 -10.83 -3.55 10.50
CA PRO A 66 -12.02 -3.92 11.25
C PRO A 66 -12.22 -3.16 12.57
N MET A 67 -11.16 -2.97 13.37
CA MET A 67 -11.25 -2.29 14.67
C MET A 67 -11.67 -0.84 14.52
N VAL A 68 -11.11 -0.10 13.55
CA VAL A 68 -11.51 1.27 13.25
C VAL A 68 -12.98 1.36 12.84
N MET A 69 -13.46 0.41 12.01
CA MET A 69 -14.88 0.34 11.65
C MET A 69 -15.77 0.08 12.86
N LEU A 70 -15.40 -0.87 13.73
CA LEU A 70 -16.14 -1.18 14.95
C LEU A 70 -16.20 0.02 15.91
N ILE A 71 -15.11 0.77 16.05
CA ILE A 71 -15.08 1.99 16.89
C ILE A 71 -16.02 3.05 16.31
N PHE A 72 -15.98 3.31 15.00
CA PHE A 72 -16.90 4.27 14.38
C PHE A 72 -18.37 3.84 14.51
N THR A 73 -18.68 2.56 14.30
CA THR A 73 -20.03 2.03 14.51
C THR A 73 -20.46 2.18 15.98
N ALA A 74 -19.57 1.86 16.93
CA ALA A 74 -19.85 2.03 18.35
C ALA A 74 -20.12 3.49 18.73
N LEU A 75 -19.38 4.45 18.17
CA LEU A 75 -19.63 5.88 18.39
C LEU A 75 -21.01 6.32 17.89
N VAL A 76 -21.45 5.82 16.73
CA VAL A 76 -22.80 6.08 16.20
C VAL A 76 -23.88 5.46 17.10
N VAL A 77 -23.68 4.22 17.56
CA VAL A 77 -24.62 3.54 18.47
C VAL A 77 -24.70 4.25 19.83
N CYS A 78 -23.56 4.59 20.44
CA CYS A 78 -23.52 5.35 21.70
C CYS A 78 -24.25 6.69 21.59
N ARG A 79 -24.12 7.39 20.46
CA ARG A 79 -24.88 8.63 20.19
C ARG A 79 -26.39 8.39 20.19
N TRP A 80 -26.85 7.31 19.56
CA TRP A 80 -28.28 6.97 19.50
C TRP A 80 -28.84 6.49 20.85
N MET A 81 -28.00 5.87 21.67
CA MET A 81 -28.35 5.45 23.05
C MET A 81 -28.31 6.61 24.06
N GLY A 82 -27.99 7.84 23.63
CA GLY A 82 -27.92 9.00 24.50
C GLY A 82 -26.63 9.10 25.32
N TRP A 83 -25.63 8.24 25.08
CA TRP A 83 -24.30 8.29 25.69
C TRP A 83 -23.34 9.22 24.94
N SER A 84 -23.86 10.30 24.37
CA SER A 84 -23.05 11.34 23.72
C SER A 84 -22.57 12.40 24.70
N ALA A 85 -21.44 13.02 24.39
CA ALA A 85 -20.93 14.14 25.18
C ALA A 85 -22.01 15.25 25.32
N PRO A 86 -22.24 15.78 26.54
CA PRO A 86 -23.38 16.66 26.84
C PRO A 86 -23.36 18.03 26.14
N ASN A 87 -22.32 18.34 25.34
CA ASN A 87 -22.13 19.63 24.66
C ASN A 87 -21.76 19.49 23.16
N LEU A 88 -22.25 18.45 22.48
CA LEU A 88 -22.06 18.33 21.04
C LEU A 88 -22.90 19.36 20.29
N THR A 89 -22.24 20.40 19.78
CA THR A 89 -22.87 21.37 18.87
C THR A 89 -23.26 20.67 17.57
N GLU A 90 -24.41 21.03 16.98
CA GLU A 90 -24.92 20.45 15.72
C GLU A 90 -23.88 20.46 14.59
N ALA A 91 -23.06 21.50 14.52
CA ALA A 91 -21.96 21.62 13.55
C ALA A 91 -20.86 20.54 13.72
N VAL A 92 -20.59 20.11 14.96
CA VAL A 92 -19.61 19.06 15.26
C VAL A 92 -20.19 17.69 14.93
N GLU A 93 -21.49 17.49 15.17
CA GLU A 93 -22.21 16.27 14.82
C GLU A 93 -22.26 16.05 13.30
N LEU A 94 -22.63 17.08 12.53
CA LEU A 94 -22.61 17.03 11.06
C LEU A 94 -21.22 16.73 10.51
N LYS A 95 -20.16 17.32 11.11
CA LYS A 95 -18.77 17.00 10.74
C LYS A 95 -18.42 15.55 11.05
N LEU A 96 -18.82 15.02 12.21
CA LEU A 96 -18.59 13.61 12.56
C LEU A 96 -19.25 12.67 11.54
N PHE A 97 -20.53 12.90 11.23
CA PHE A 97 -21.23 12.09 10.23
C PHE A 97 -20.61 12.20 8.83
N SER A 98 -20.16 13.39 8.44
CA SER A 98 -19.46 13.60 7.16
C SER A 98 -18.14 12.80 7.10
N ILE A 99 -17.37 12.77 8.19
CA ILE A 99 -16.13 11.98 8.29
C ILE A 99 -16.43 10.48 8.17
N ILE A 100 -17.49 10.00 8.83
CA ILE A 100 -17.91 8.60 8.75
C ILE A 100 -18.35 8.24 7.32
N GLN A 101 -19.16 9.08 6.69
CA GLN A 101 -19.61 8.90 5.31
C GLN A 101 -18.43 8.86 4.33
N LEU A 102 -17.45 9.75 4.51
CA LEU A 102 -16.22 9.77 3.72
C LEU A 102 -15.40 8.48 3.93
N GLY A 103 -15.28 8.01 5.18
CA GLY A 103 -14.54 6.79 5.52
C GLY A 103 -15.17 5.53 4.91
N ILE A 104 -16.49 5.39 5.02
CA ILE A 104 -17.23 4.26 4.42
C ILE A 104 -17.20 4.35 2.89
N GLY A 105 -17.47 5.54 2.33
CA GLY A 105 -17.45 5.78 0.89
C GLY A 105 -16.08 5.49 0.28
N GLY A 106 -15.00 5.96 0.91
CA GLY A 106 -13.63 5.67 0.52
C GLY A 106 -13.27 4.18 0.62
N TYR A 107 -13.71 3.50 1.69
CA TYR A 107 -13.51 2.05 1.83
C TYR A 107 -14.19 1.27 0.68
N ILE A 108 -15.46 1.56 0.41
CA ILE A 108 -16.23 0.88 -0.65
C ILE A 108 -15.63 1.17 -2.02
N ALA A 109 -15.28 2.43 -2.30
CA ALA A 109 -14.62 2.83 -3.55
C ALA A 109 -13.28 2.10 -3.74
N SER A 110 -12.45 2.03 -2.70
CA SER A 110 -11.16 1.31 -2.76
C SER A 110 -11.33 -0.19 -3.05
N ARG A 111 -12.31 -0.85 -2.41
CA ARG A 111 -12.64 -2.26 -2.68
C ARG A 111 -13.21 -2.46 -4.08
N GLY A 112 -13.97 -1.49 -4.58
CA GLY A 112 -14.45 -1.47 -5.97
C GLY A 112 -13.28 -1.42 -6.96
N LEU A 113 -12.34 -0.51 -6.76
CA LEU A 113 -11.11 -0.38 -7.57
C LEU A 113 -10.25 -1.65 -7.53
N GLU A 114 -10.10 -2.27 -6.36
CA GLU A 114 -9.38 -3.55 -6.19
C GLU A 114 -10.01 -4.67 -7.03
N LYS A 115 -11.35 -4.70 -7.12
CA LYS A 115 -12.07 -5.68 -7.93
C LYS A 115 -11.94 -5.42 -9.44
N VAL A 116 -12.06 -4.16 -9.85
CA VAL A 116 -11.93 -3.75 -11.27
C VAL A 116 -10.53 -4.05 -11.80
N THR A 117 -9.50 -3.72 -11.03
CA THR A 117 -8.10 -3.98 -11.41
C THR A 117 -7.77 -5.48 -11.50
N ARG A 118 -8.39 -6.33 -10.67
CA ARG A 118 -8.28 -7.80 -10.80
C ARG A 118 -8.93 -8.34 -12.07
N THR A 119 -10.11 -7.84 -12.44
CA THR A 119 -10.80 -8.27 -13.67
C THR A 119 -10.05 -7.84 -14.92
N TRP A 120 -9.33 -6.73 -14.90
CA TRP A 120 -8.59 -6.21 -16.07
C TRP A 120 -7.23 -6.87 -16.29
N LYS A 121 -6.66 -7.53 -15.27
CA LYS A 121 -5.39 -8.26 -15.35
C LYS A 121 -5.57 -9.78 -15.56
N GLY A 122 -6.80 -10.27 -15.61
CA GLY A 122 -7.15 -11.65 -15.95
C GLY A 122 -7.71 -11.72 -17.35
#